data_AF-A0A968MTN5-F1
#
_entry.id   AF-A0A968MTN5-F1
#
_cell.length_a   1.000
_cell.length_b   1.000
_cell.length_c   1.000
_cell.angle_alpha   90.00
_cell.angle_beta   90.00
_cell.angle_gamma   90.00
#
_symmetry.space_group_name_H-M   'P 1'
#
loop_
_entity.id
_entity.type
_entity.pdbx_description
1 polymer ?
#
loop_
_entity_poly.entity_id
_entity_poly.type
_entity_poly.pdbx_seq_one_letter_code
_entity_poly.pdbx_strand_id
1 'polypeptide(L)'
;MLLFFVKDTGFGINDQEKELIFERFKQAGMGSRKKEGTGLGLAISKGLVELMGGNIWVKSEPGSGSVFYFTLPISEPETQPYFLSSELKHNGYHTSWENQKILLVEDEEANYVYVYELLSESGLNLLHAKTGEEAVSICKNNNDIALVLMDIRLPGINGIEAMNKIRVFHPKLPVIAQTAFAMENEREFCLNAGCNDYISKPFDQVGLFNLLERFLIKKSKV
;
A
#
# COMPACT_ATOMS: atom_id res chain seq x y z
N MET A 1 -20.81 8.29 -13.28
CA MET A 1 -20.50 8.99 -12.01
C MET A 1 -20.91 8.07 -10.87
N LEU A 2 -19.98 7.67 -10.00
CA LEU A 2 -20.33 7.04 -8.72
C LEU A 2 -20.71 8.11 -7.72
N LEU A 3 -21.69 7.80 -6.87
CA LEU A 3 -22.09 8.63 -5.74
C LEU A 3 -21.71 7.93 -4.44
N PHE A 4 -20.94 8.63 -3.62
CA PHE A 4 -20.56 8.21 -2.27
C PHE A 4 -21.25 9.12 -1.25
N PHE A 5 -21.48 8.58 -0.06
CA PHE A 5 -21.96 9.39 1.06
C PHE A 5 -21.42 8.92 2.39
N VAL A 6 -21.33 9.85 3.33
CA VAL A 6 -21.01 9.60 4.74
C VAL A 6 -22.07 10.29 5.57
N LYS A 7 -22.76 9.52 6.42
CA LYS A 7 -23.82 10.02 7.31
C LYS A 7 -23.36 10.00 8.75
N ASP A 8 -23.58 11.11 9.44
CA ASP A 8 -23.40 11.24 10.88
C ASP A 8 -24.72 11.64 11.58
N THR A 9 -24.75 11.51 12.90
CA THR A 9 -25.86 11.91 13.77
C THR A 9 -25.49 13.06 14.70
N GLY A 10 -24.54 13.90 14.28
CA GLY A 10 -24.01 15.02 15.06
C GLY A 10 -24.95 16.23 15.13
N PHE A 11 -24.39 17.39 15.48
CA PHE A 11 -25.17 18.61 15.69
C PHE A 11 -25.84 19.17 14.44
N GLY A 12 -25.45 18.71 13.26
CA GLY A 12 -25.88 19.27 11.98
C GLY A 12 -25.33 20.67 11.71
N ILE A 13 -25.64 21.19 10.53
CA ILE A 13 -25.07 22.40 9.95
C ILE A 13 -26.22 23.27 9.45
N ASN A 14 -26.20 24.56 9.81
CA ASN A 14 -27.21 25.51 9.35
C ASN A 14 -27.01 25.84 7.85
N ASP A 15 -28.05 26.36 7.19
CA ASP A 15 -28.00 26.61 5.75
C ASP A 15 -26.91 27.60 5.32
N GLN A 16 -26.61 28.60 6.14
CA GLN A 16 -25.62 29.64 5.84
C GLN A 16 -24.17 29.11 5.90
N GLU A 17 -23.94 28.04 6.67
CA GLU A 17 -22.61 27.46 6.87
C GLU A 17 -22.30 26.34 5.87
N LYS A 18 -23.31 25.77 5.18
CA LYS A 18 -23.15 24.58 4.30
C LYS A 18 -22.11 24.77 3.20
N GLU A 19 -21.98 25.97 2.65
CA GLU A 19 -20.95 26.29 1.66
C GLU A 19 -19.61 26.65 2.33
N LEU A 20 -19.67 27.39 3.44
CA LEU A 20 -18.50 27.90 4.14
C LEU A 20 -17.63 26.79 4.74
N ILE A 21 -18.20 25.67 5.18
CA ILE A 21 -17.42 24.55 5.76
C ILE A 21 -16.38 23.95 4.80
N PHE A 22 -16.51 24.19 3.49
CA PHE A 22 -15.55 23.72 2.50
C PHE A 22 -14.40 24.70 2.25
N GLU A 23 -14.44 25.89 2.83
CA GLU A 23 -13.33 26.84 2.79
C GLU A 23 -12.28 26.51 3.86
N ARG A 24 -11.03 26.89 3.58
CA ARG A 24 -9.92 26.67 4.52
C ARG A 24 -10.15 27.44 5.82
N PHE A 25 -9.89 26.77 6.94
CA PHE A 25 -9.98 27.34 8.29
C PHE A 25 -11.40 27.74 8.73
N LYS A 26 -12.44 27.29 8.01
CA LYS A 26 -13.84 27.48 8.42
C LYS A 26 -14.35 26.25 9.17
N GLN A 27 -15.24 26.48 10.12
CA GLN A 27 -15.91 25.47 10.95
C GLN A 27 -17.35 25.90 11.18
N ALA A 28 -18.29 24.95 11.12
CA ALA A 28 -19.69 25.20 11.47
C ALA A 28 -19.84 25.45 12.99
N GLY A 29 -20.74 26.36 13.38
CA GLY A 29 -21.05 26.62 14.78
C GLY A 29 -19.98 27.41 15.53
N MET A 30 -19.53 28.54 14.97
CA MET A 30 -18.50 29.44 15.54
C MET A 30 -18.76 29.97 16.98
N GLY A 31 -19.87 29.58 17.64
CA GLY A 31 -20.39 30.19 18.85
C GLY A 31 -20.32 29.40 20.17
N SER A 32 -19.94 28.11 20.24
CA SER A 32 -19.86 27.43 21.56
C SER A 32 -19.10 26.11 21.60
N ARG A 33 -18.03 26.12 22.42
CA ARG A 33 -17.15 25.01 22.88
C ARG A 33 -15.96 24.63 21.99
N LYS A 34 -14.92 24.12 22.69
CA LYS A 34 -13.55 23.80 22.25
C LYS A 34 -13.50 23.32 20.79
N LYS A 35 -12.86 24.13 19.94
CA LYS A 35 -12.54 23.79 18.55
C LYS A 35 -11.44 22.74 18.54
N GLU A 36 -11.79 21.49 18.24
CA GLU A 36 -10.81 20.49 17.84
C GLU A 36 -10.65 20.54 16.32
N GLY A 37 -9.40 20.61 15.85
CA GLY A 37 -9.05 20.60 14.43
C GLY A 37 -8.84 21.99 13.80
N THR A 38 -8.15 21.99 12.66
CA THR A 38 -7.67 23.19 11.94
C THR A 38 -8.68 23.75 10.94
N GLY A 39 -9.81 23.07 10.70
CA GLY A 39 -10.77 23.44 9.65
C GLY A 39 -10.24 23.24 8.23
N LEU A 40 -9.26 22.33 8.04
CA LEU A 40 -8.68 22.04 6.72
C LEU A 40 -9.24 20.78 6.05
N GLY A 41 -9.80 19.83 6.83
CA GLY A 41 -10.20 18.52 6.31
C GLY A 41 -11.14 18.59 5.11
N LEU A 42 -12.28 19.26 5.25
CA LEU A 42 -13.27 19.39 4.17
C LEU A 42 -12.74 20.18 2.96
N ALA A 43 -11.88 21.18 3.18
CA ALA A 43 -11.25 21.93 2.10
C ALA A 43 -10.29 21.04 1.28
N ILE A 44 -9.55 20.14 1.94
CA ILE A 44 -8.69 19.16 1.28
C ILE A 44 -9.54 18.14 0.52
N SER A 45 -10.58 17.59 1.16
CA SER A 45 -11.51 16.65 0.53
C SER A 45 -12.16 17.25 -0.72
N LYS A 46 -12.60 18.51 -0.66
CA LYS A 46 -13.13 19.22 -1.83
C LYS A 46 -12.11 19.34 -2.95
N GLY A 47 -10.89 19.78 -2.63
CA GLY A 47 -9.82 19.88 -3.63
C GLY A 47 -9.50 18.55 -4.31
N LEU A 48 -9.43 17.45 -3.54
CA LEU A 48 -9.19 16.12 -4.10
C LEU A 48 -10.34 15.67 -5.02
N VAL A 49 -11.58 15.83 -4.57
CA VAL A 49 -12.77 15.46 -5.37
C VAL A 49 -12.82 16.26 -6.67
N GLU A 50 -12.56 17.58 -6.62
CA GLU A 50 -12.54 18.45 -7.80
C GLU A 50 -11.40 18.09 -8.77
N LEU A 51 -10.20 17.81 -8.24
CA LEU A 51 -9.06 17.34 -9.05
C LEU A 51 -9.36 16.03 -9.78
N MET A 52 -10.14 15.16 -9.15
CA MET A 52 -10.61 13.90 -9.75
C MET A 52 -11.80 14.09 -10.70
N GLY A 53 -12.21 15.33 -11.02
CA GLY A 53 -13.35 15.63 -11.90
C GLY A 53 -14.71 15.37 -11.26
N GLY A 54 -14.75 15.28 -9.93
CA GLY A 54 -15.93 15.04 -9.12
C GLY A 54 -16.61 16.30 -8.60
N ASN A 55 -17.61 16.11 -7.74
CA ASN A 55 -18.30 17.18 -7.01
C ASN A 55 -18.59 16.74 -5.58
N ILE A 56 -18.60 17.66 -4.60
CA ILE A 56 -18.86 17.38 -3.18
C ILE A 56 -19.91 18.36 -2.63
N TRP A 57 -20.82 17.88 -1.79
CA TRP A 57 -21.84 18.71 -1.12
C TRP A 57 -22.31 18.08 0.19
N VAL A 58 -23.12 18.82 0.95
CA VAL A 58 -23.69 18.37 2.22
C VAL A 58 -25.20 18.59 2.26
N LYS A 59 -25.93 17.63 2.85
CA LYS A 59 -27.29 17.83 3.34
C LYS A 59 -27.27 17.70 4.85
N SER A 60 -27.77 18.70 5.55
CA SER A 60 -27.78 18.71 7.00
C SER A 60 -28.90 19.57 7.53
N GLU A 61 -29.40 19.20 8.71
CA GLU A 61 -30.36 19.95 9.50
C GLU A 61 -29.83 20.03 10.93
N PRO A 62 -29.86 21.21 11.59
CA PRO A 62 -29.47 21.34 12.98
C PRO A 62 -30.22 20.36 13.89
N GLY A 63 -29.49 19.58 14.69
CA GLY A 63 -30.01 18.56 15.60
C GLY A 63 -30.25 17.18 14.99
N SER A 64 -30.14 17.03 13.66
CA SER A 64 -30.43 15.78 12.94
C SER A 64 -29.19 15.10 12.34
N GLY A 65 -28.00 15.71 12.48
CA GLY A 65 -26.75 15.25 11.86
C GLY A 65 -26.53 15.76 10.44
N SER A 66 -25.52 15.23 9.77
CA SER A 66 -25.17 15.61 8.39
C SER A 66 -24.99 14.39 7.50
N VAL A 67 -25.21 14.59 6.21
CA VAL A 67 -24.83 13.63 5.17
C VAL A 67 -23.98 14.38 4.15
N PHE A 68 -22.71 14.01 4.09
CA PHE A 68 -21.78 14.49 3.08
C PHE A 68 -21.85 13.56 1.89
N TYR A 69 -21.89 14.13 0.69
CA TYR A 69 -21.94 13.42 -0.57
C TYR A 69 -20.78 13.85 -1.43
N PHE A 70 -20.24 12.93 -2.21
CA PHE A 70 -19.41 13.31 -3.33
C PHE A 70 -19.59 12.35 -4.51
N THR A 71 -19.33 12.86 -5.71
CA THR A 71 -19.31 12.07 -6.93
C THR A 71 -17.92 11.99 -7.50
N LEU A 72 -17.59 10.85 -8.09
CA LEU A 72 -16.40 10.71 -8.92
C LEU A 72 -16.79 10.18 -10.31
N PRO A 73 -16.16 10.66 -11.38
CA PRO A 73 -16.31 10.04 -12.68
C PRO A 73 -15.76 8.61 -12.59
N ILE A 74 -16.59 7.65 -12.99
CA ILE A 74 -16.07 6.37 -13.45
C ILE A 74 -15.71 6.64 -14.89
N SER A 75 -14.43 6.58 -15.20
CA SER A 75 -14.02 6.02 -16.48
C SER A 75 -14.37 4.54 -16.40
N GLU A 76 -15.21 4.05 -17.33
CA GLU A 76 -15.18 2.61 -17.60
C GLU A 76 -13.70 2.27 -17.76
N PRO A 77 -13.18 1.21 -17.11
CA PRO A 77 -11.85 0.74 -17.48
C PRO A 77 -11.90 0.66 -19.00
N GLU A 78 -10.98 1.34 -19.70
CA GLU A 78 -10.97 1.29 -21.16
C GLU A 78 -11.17 -0.18 -21.50
N THR A 79 -12.31 -0.50 -22.10
CA THR A 79 -12.57 -1.83 -22.60
C THR A 79 -11.75 -1.94 -23.89
N GLN A 80 -10.44 -1.73 -23.80
CA GLN A 80 -9.58 -2.82 -24.15
C GLN A 80 -10.08 -3.95 -23.26
N PRO A 81 -10.81 -4.94 -23.78
CA PRO A 81 -10.83 -6.21 -23.11
C PRO A 81 -9.41 -6.40 -22.59
N TYR A 82 -9.28 -6.58 -21.28
CA TYR A 82 -8.31 -7.54 -20.81
C TYR A 82 -8.78 -8.89 -21.41
N PHE A 83 -8.71 -9.04 -22.75
CA PHE A 83 -7.67 -9.88 -23.25
C PHE A 83 -6.50 -9.54 -22.32
N LEU A 84 -6.32 -10.38 -21.29
CA LEU A 84 -5.03 -11.04 -21.25
C LEU A 84 -4.83 -11.45 -22.70
N SER A 85 -4.26 -10.53 -23.49
CA SER A 85 -3.76 -10.86 -24.77
C SER A 85 -2.90 -12.05 -24.38
N SER A 86 -3.17 -13.16 -25.03
CA SER A 86 -2.31 -14.31 -24.95
C SER A 86 -0.83 -13.91 -25.14
N GLU A 87 -0.56 -12.69 -25.63
CA GLU A 87 0.71 -11.97 -25.67
C GLU A 87 1.20 -11.42 -24.31
N LEU A 88 0.38 -10.93 -23.37
CA LEU A 88 0.81 -10.70 -21.97
C LEU A 88 0.85 -11.99 -21.13
N LYS A 89 0.10 -13.03 -21.51
CA LYS A 89 0.38 -14.40 -21.04
C LYS A 89 1.73 -14.95 -21.57
N HIS A 90 2.42 -14.22 -22.44
CA HIS A 90 3.68 -14.61 -23.06
C HIS A 90 4.67 -13.45 -23.25
N ASN A 91 4.59 -12.36 -22.48
CA ASN A 91 5.69 -11.40 -22.44
C ASN A 91 6.78 -11.95 -21.51
N GLY A 92 7.52 -12.93 -22.02
CA GLY A 92 8.93 -13.15 -21.66
C GLY A 92 9.27 -13.68 -20.28
N TYR A 93 8.37 -13.70 -19.29
CA TYR A 93 8.60 -14.39 -18.02
C TYR A 93 8.33 -15.89 -18.15
N HIS A 94 8.83 -16.52 -19.22
CA HIS A 94 8.92 -17.99 -19.36
C HIS A 94 10.00 -18.60 -18.47
N THR A 95 10.31 -17.93 -17.37
CA THR A 95 11.33 -18.36 -16.43
C THR A 95 10.69 -18.59 -15.09
N SER A 96 10.55 -19.88 -14.81
CA SER A 96 10.08 -20.39 -13.54
C SER A 96 11.20 -20.23 -12.51
N TRP A 97 10.90 -19.61 -11.37
CA TRP A 97 11.78 -19.68 -10.19
C TRP A 97 11.51 -20.96 -9.39
N GLU A 98 11.23 -22.04 -10.10
CA GLU A 98 10.75 -23.32 -9.62
C GLU A 98 11.45 -23.77 -8.32
N ASN A 99 10.65 -23.92 -7.27
CA ASN A 99 11.06 -24.39 -5.95
C ASN A 99 12.02 -23.46 -5.18
N GLN A 100 12.27 -22.22 -5.63
CA GLN A 100 12.97 -21.24 -4.80
C GLN A 100 12.04 -20.74 -3.71
N LYS A 101 12.52 -20.77 -2.47
CA LYS A 101 11.79 -20.24 -1.32
C LYS A 101 12.08 -18.77 -1.17
N ILE A 102 11.04 -17.98 -1.01
CA ILE A 102 11.16 -16.58 -0.62
C ILE A 102 10.29 -16.31 0.60
N LEU A 103 10.74 -15.41 1.47
CA LEU A 103 10.00 -15.01 2.66
C LEU A 103 9.39 -13.62 2.42
N LEU A 104 8.07 -13.54 2.49
CA LEU A 104 7.33 -12.29 2.54
C LEU A 104 7.03 -11.93 4.00
N VAL A 105 7.48 -10.75 4.43
CA VAL A 105 7.23 -10.22 5.78
C VAL A 105 6.28 -9.03 5.66
N GLU A 106 5.04 -9.24 6.09
CA GLU A 106 3.91 -8.30 5.96
C GLU A 106 2.88 -8.59 7.05
N ASP A 107 2.56 -7.59 7.88
CA ASP A 107 1.63 -7.72 9.00
C ASP A 107 0.16 -7.54 8.57
N GLU A 108 -0.10 -6.75 7.53
CA GLU A 108 -1.44 -6.48 7.02
C GLU A 108 -1.89 -7.53 5.99
N GLU A 109 -2.94 -8.28 6.33
CA GLU A 109 -3.42 -9.43 5.54
C GLU A 109 -3.78 -9.04 4.08
N ALA A 110 -4.37 -7.85 3.88
CA ALA A 110 -4.73 -7.38 2.54
C ALA A 110 -3.50 -7.16 1.65
N ASN A 111 -2.40 -6.65 2.22
CA ASN A 111 -1.14 -6.46 1.49
C ASN A 111 -0.47 -7.81 1.20
N TYR A 112 -0.51 -8.75 2.16
CA TYR A 112 0.00 -10.09 1.96
C TYR A 112 -0.71 -10.78 0.80
N VAL A 113 -2.05 -10.79 0.80
CA VAL A 113 -2.85 -11.38 -0.28
C VAL A 113 -2.53 -10.73 -1.62
N TYR A 114 -2.37 -9.41 -1.65
CA TYR A 114 -1.98 -8.70 -2.88
C TYR A 114 -0.65 -9.21 -3.46
N VAL A 115 0.41 -9.27 -2.65
CA VAL A 115 1.74 -9.72 -3.12
C VAL A 115 1.73 -11.22 -3.44
N TYR A 116 0.99 -12.02 -2.67
CA TYR A 116 0.81 -13.45 -2.95
C TYR A 116 0.19 -13.67 -4.34
N GLU A 117 -0.88 -12.94 -4.67
CA GLU A 117 -1.53 -13.03 -5.98
C GLU A 117 -0.57 -12.67 -7.13
N LEU A 118 0.22 -11.60 -6.96
CA LEU A 118 1.24 -11.20 -7.96
C LEU A 118 2.28 -12.30 -8.23
N LEU A 119 2.61 -13.12 -7.22
CA LEU A 119 3.67 -14.12 -7.28
C LEU A 119 3.16 -15.56 -7.49
N SER A 120 1.86 -15.79 -7.42
CA SER A 120 1.24 -17.13 -7.41
C SER A 120 1.59 -17.98 -8.63
N GLU A 121 1.69 -17.38 -9.82
CA GLU A 121 2.01 -18.07 -11.08
C GLU A 121 3.52 -18.19 -11.36
N SER A 122 4.39 -17.74 -10.45
CA SER A 122 5.84 -17.64 -10.68
C SER A 122 6.64 -18.92 -10.38
N GLY A 123 6.00 -19.93 -9.76
CA GLY A 123 6.65 -21.16 -9.32
C GLY A 123 7.48 -21.04 -8.03
N LEU A 124 7.41 -19.88 -7.36
CA LEU A 124 8.02 -19.63 -6.06
C LEU A 124 7.28 -20.36 -4.93
N ASN A 125 8.04 -20.75 -3.91
CA ASN A 125 7.48 -21.17 -2.63
C ASN A 125 7.50 -19.97 -1.67
N LEU A 126 6.33 -19.38 -1.44
CA LEU A 126 6.19 -18.22 -0.57
C LEU A 126 5.99 -18.65 0.89
N LEU A 127 6.91 -18.25 1.74
CA LEU A 127 6.74 -18.26 3.19
C LEU A 127 6.21 -16.89 3.64
N HIS A 128 5.39 -16.87 4.69
CA HIS A 128 4.83 -15.64 5.25
C HIS A 128 5.26 -15.46 6.71
N ALA A 129 5.64 -14.24 7.06
CA ALA A 129 5.78 -13.78 8.44
C ALA A 129 4.95 -12.51 8.64
N LYS A 130 4.26 -12.41 9.79
CA LYS A 130 3.48 -11.23 10.18
C LYS A 130 4.28 -10.25 11.05
N THR A 131 5.44 -10.64 11.55
CA THR A 131 6.29 -9.83 12.44
C THR A 131 7.77 -10.02 12.11
N GLY A 132 8.60 -9.07 12.56
CA GLY A 132 10.05 -9.18 12.40
C GLY A 132 10.64 -10.36 13.19
N GLU A 133 10.10 -10.67 14.36
CA GLU A 133 10.51 -11.81 15.19
C GLU A 133 10.19 -13.15 14.52
N GLU A 134 9.02 -13.25 13.90
CA GLU A 134 8.62 -14.42 13.12
C GLU A 134 9.54 -14.58 11.90
N ALA A 135 9.86 -13.49 11.19
CA ALA A 135 10.78 -13.52 10.07
C ALA A 135 12.17 -14.05 10.47
N VAL A 136 12.71 -13.56 11.60
CA VAL A 136 13.99 -14.06 12.16
C VAL A 136 13.89 -15.56 12.47
N SER A 137 12.78 -16.01 13.07
CA SER A 137 12.56 -17.41 13.44
C SER A 137 12.45 -18.32 12.21
N ILE A 138 11.73 -17.88 11.18
CA ILE A 138 11.60 -18.61 9.92
C ILE A 138 12.94 -18.72 9.21
N CYS A 139 13.73 -17.64 9.15
CA CYS A 139 15.07 -17.67 8.57
C CYS A 139 16.04 -18.59 9.32
N LYS A 140 15.91 -18.74 10.64
CA LYS A 140 16.72 -19.71 11.41
C LYS A 140 16.39 -21.15 11.06
N ASN A 141 15.13 -21.44 10.75
CA ASN A 141 14.64 -22.79 10.48
C ASN A 141 14.70 -23.16 8.99
N ASN A 142 14.95 -22.20 8.10
CA ASN A 142 14.96 -22.39 6.65
C ASN A 142 16.21 -21.73 6.05
N ASN A 143 17.32 -22.49 5.97
CA ASN A 143 18.57 -21.99 5.40
C ASN A 143 18.54 -21.85 3.87
N ASP A 144 17.52 -22.41 3.21
CA ASP A 144 17.33 -22.44 1.76
C ASP A 144 16.41 -21.32 1.22
N ILE A 145 16.07 -20.34 2.07
CA ILE A 145 15.44 -19.10 1.61
C ILE A 145 16.41 -18.36 0.69
N ALA A 146 15.97 -18.07 -0.53
CA ALA A 146 16.74 -17.38 -1.55
C ALA A 146 16.68 -15.85 -1.40
N LEU A 147 15.58 -15.32 -0.84
CA LEU A 147 15.34 -13.88 -0.73
C LEU A 147 14.26 -13.57 0.32
N VAL A 148 14.38 -12.40 0.96
CA VAL A 148 13.36 -11.84 1.86
C VAL A 148 12.80 -10.54 1.28
N LEU A 149 11.47 -10.46 1.14
CA LEU A 149 10.72 -9.22 0.93
C LEU A 149 10.26 -8.72 2.30
N MET A 150 10.87 -7.65 2.81
CA MET A 150 10.72 -7.19 4.19
C MET A 150 9.98 -5.86 4.25
N ASP A 151 8.77 -5.79 4.81
CA ASP A 151 8.23 -4.49 5.21
C ASP A 151 9.13 -3.85 6.28
N ILE A 152 9.46 -2.58 6.09
CA ILE A 152 10.24 -1.80 7.05
C ILE A 152 9.40 -1.48 8.30
N ARG A 153 8.10 -1.24 8.15
CA ARG A 153 7.20 -0.88 9.24
C ARG A 153 6.43 -2.12 9.68
N LEU A 154 6.98 -2.80 10.68
CA LEU A 154 6.37 -3.98 11.30
C LEU A 154 6.04 -3.69 12.77
N PRO A 155 5.03 -4.37 13.34
CA PRO A 155 4.81 -4.37 14.78
C PRO A 155 5.95 -5.10 15.50
N GLY A 156 6.30 -4.63 16.71
CA GLY A 156 7.42 -5.17 17.47
C GLY A 156 8.75 -4.58 16.97
N ILE A 157 9.68 -5.43 16.53
CA ILE A 157 10.87 -4.95 15.83
C ILE A 157 10.55 -4.55 14.38
N ASN A 158 11.14 -3.44 13.94
CA ASN A 158 11.03 -3.01 12.55
C ASN A 158 11.83 -3.93 11.59
N GLY A 159 11.60 -3.78 10.28
CA GLY A 159 12.23 -4.63 9.27
C GLY A 159 13.76 -4.51 9.22
N ILE A 160 14.33 -3.35 9.54
CA ILE A 160 15.78 -3.15 9.59
C ILE A 160 16.40 -3.91 10.78
N GLU A 161 15.78 -3.86 11.94
CA GLU A 161 16.19 -4.65 13.11
C GLU A 161 16.07 -6.15 12.87
N ALA A 162 14.98 -6.59 12.22
CA ALA A 162 14.79 -7.99 11.82
C ALA A 162 15.89 -8.44 10.85
N MET A 163 16.17 -7.65 9.81
CA MET A 163 17.27 -7.89 8.87
C MET A 163 18.62 -7.99 9.59
N ASN A 164 18.93 -7.07 10.50
CA ASN A 164 20.19 -7.09 11.25
C ASN A 164 20.34 -8.38 12.06
N LYS A 165 19.26 -8.84 12.69
CA LYS A 165 19.23 -10.13 13.41
C LYS A 165 19.42 -11.32 12.45
N ILE A 166 18.78 -11.31 11.28
CA ILE A 166 18.92 -12.35 10.25
C ILE A 166 20.37 -12.43 9.74
N ARG A 167 21.00 -11.27 9.47
CA ARG A 167 22.37 -11.17 8.97
C ARG A 167 23.42 -11.78 9.90
N VAL A 168 23.15 -11.91 11.21
CA VAL A 168 24.07 -12.57 12.16
C VAL A 168 24.33 -14.03 11.78
N PHE A 169 23.31 -14.74 11.29
CA PHE A 169 23.42 -16.16 10.95
C PHE A 169 23.22 -16.45 9.46
N HIS A 170 22.70 -15.50 8.68
CA HIS A 170 22.53 -15.59 7.23
C HIS A 170 23.05 -14.32 6.52
N PRO A 171 24.37 -14.04 6.59
CA PRO A 171 24.95 -12.73 6.23
C PRO A 171 24.85 -12.36 4.75
N LYS A 172 24.61 -13.34 3.88
CA LYS A 172 24.51 -13.15 2.43
C LYS A 172 23.08 -13.20 1.89
N LEU A 173 22.08 -13.46 2.75
CA LEU A 173 20.68 -13.53 2.32
C LEU A 173 20.26 -12.17 1.75
N PRO A 174 19.82 -12.11 0.47
CA PRO A 174 19.26 -10.89 -0.09
C PRO A 174 18.00 -10.46 0.66
N VAL A 175 17.99 -9.21 1.13
CA VAL A 175 16.82 -8.58 1.73
C VAL A 175 16.43 -7.35 0.92
N ILE A 176 15.19 -7.34 0.44
CA ILE A 176 14.58 -6.22 -0.26
C ILE A 176 13.60 -5.54 0.68
N ALA A 177 13.79 -4.25 0.91
CA ALA A 177 12.89 -3.44 1.73
C ALA A 177 11.61 -3.08 0.97
N GLN A 178 10.45 -3.25 1.58
CA GLN A 178 9.20 -2.65 1.12
C GLN A 178 8.96 -1.36 1.90
N THR A 179 8.80 -0.24 1.18
CA THR A 179 8.73 1.11 1.76
C THR A 179 7.45 1.81 1.32
N ALA A 180 6.89 2.72 2.12
CA ALA A 180 5.63 3.40 1.77
C ALA A 180 5.83 4.73 1.04
N PHE A 181 7.05 5.27 1.02
CA PHE A 181 7.35 6.53 0.34
C PHE A 181 8.64 6.41 -0.48
N ALA A 182 8.56 6.77 -1.76
CA ALA A 182 9.72 6.89 -2.65
C ALA A 182 10.54 8.17 -2.41
N MET A 183 10.39 8.84 -1.25
CA MET A 183 11.22 10.01 -0.95
C MET A 183 12.68 9.55 -0.82
N GLU A 184 13.60 10.31 -1.41
CA GLU A 184 15.04 9.99 -1.55
C GLU A 184 15.67 9.45 -0.25
N ASN A 185 15.24 9.98 0.90
CA ASN A 185 15.79 9.60 2.21
C ASN A 185 15.43 8.18 2.68
N GLU A 186 14.22 7.66 2.40
CA GLU A 186 13.84 6.31 2.87
C GLU A 186 14.60 5.22 2.11
N ARG A 187 14.78 5.44 0.79
CA ARG A 187 15.60 4.59 -0.07
C ARG A 187 17.04 4.53 0.44
N GLU A 188 17.68 5.68 0.57
CA GLU A 188 19.08 5.75 1.03
C GLU A 188 19.24 5.16 2.42
N PHE A 189 18.27 5.41 3.31
CA PHE A 189 18.26 4.84 4.65
C PHE A 189 18.26 3.30 4.63
N CYS A 190 17.38 2.67 3.85
CA CYS A 190 17.31 1.21 3.78
C CYS A 190 18.59 0.60 3.19
N LEU A 191 19.12 1.19 2.11
CA LEU A 191 20.36 0.72 1.48
C LEU A 191 21.57 0.89 2.43
N ASN A 192 21.69 2.04 3.10
CA ASN A 192 22.76 2.31 4.07
C ASN A 192 22.66 1.41 5.32
N ALA A 193 21.44 1.04 5.72
CA ALA A 193 21.22 0.07 6.79
C ALA A 193 21.61 -1.37 6.38
N GLY A 194 21.80 -1.62 5.09
CA GLY A 194 22.28 -2.90 4.56
C GLY A 194 21.21 -3.70 3.82
N CYS A 195 20.07 -3.13 3.41
CA CYS A 195 19.20 -3.79 2.45
C CYS A 195 19.91 -3.91 1.09
N ASN A 196 19.66 -5.01 0.38
CA ASN A 196 20.24 -5.24 -0.94
C ASN A 196 19.54 -4.41 -2.02
N ASP A 197 18.25 -4.17 -1.83
CA ASP A 197 17.44 -3.28 -2.65
C ASP A 197 16.18 -2.85 -1.90
N TYR A 198 15.30 -2.12 -2.59
CA TYR A 198 14.00 -1.70 -2.08
C TYR A 198 12.94 -1.71 -3.18
N ILE A 199 11.68 -1.67 -2.76
CA ILE A 199 10.50 -1.46 -3.60
C ILE A 199 9.53 -0.53 -2.86
N SER A 200 9.03 0.49 -3.55
CA SER A 200 8.07 1.44 -2.97
C SER A 200 6.64 0.97 -3.21
N LYS A 201 5.82 0.98 -2.16
CA LYS A 201 4.38 0.72 -2.21
C LYS A 201 3.63 1.98 -2.68
N PRO A 202 2.58 1.86 -3.51
CA PRO A 202 2.18 0.63 -4.20
C PRO A 202 3.15 0.29 -5.35
N PHE A 203 3.36 -1.00 -5.60
CA PHE A 203 4.14 -1.52 -6.72
C PHE A 203 3.30 -2.51 -7.53
N ASP A 204 3.59 -2.64 -8.81
CA ASP A 204 2.91 -3.59 -9.71
C ASP A 204 3.72 -4.88 -9.91
N GLN A 205 3.15 -5.83 -10.66
CA GLN A 205 3.80 -7.10 -10.97
C GLN A 205 5.13 -6.89 -11.71
N VAL A 206 5.16 -5.96 -12.66
CA VAL A 206 6.33 -5.72 -13.52
C VAL A 206 7.51 -5.21 -12.70
N GLY A 207 7.28 -4.23 -11.82
CA GLY A 207 8.29 -3.70 -10.92
C GLY A 207 8.82 -4.76 -9.95
N LEU A 208 7.92 -5.55 -9.35
CA LEU A 208 8.29 -6.63 -8.44
C LEU A 208 9.12 -7.71 -9.16
N PHE A 209 8.69 -8.16 -10.33
CA PHE A 209 9.39 -9.21 -11.08
C PHE A 209 10.77 -8.76 -11.52
N ASN A 210 10.90 -7.58 -12.14
CA ASN A 210 12.19 -7.01 -12.53
C ASN A 210 13.18 -6.93 -11.37
N LEU A 211 12.68 -6.65 -10.17
CA LEU A 211 13.48 -6.61 -8.96
C LEU A 211 13.90 -8.03 -8.53
N LEU A 212 12.97 -8.98 -8.46
CA LEU A 212 13.26 -10.37 -8.09
C LEU A 212 14.24 -11.05 -9.06
N GLU A 213 14.16 -10.74 -10.36
CA GLU A 213 15.06 -11.28 -11.38
C GLU A 213 16.54 -10.97 -11.15
N ARG A 214 16.84 -9.88 -10.44
CA ARG A 214 18.22 -9.50 -10.13
C ARG A 214 18.85 -10.38 -9.03
N PHE A 215 18.02 -11.09 -8.27
CA PHE A 215 18.45 -11.86 -7.11
C PHE A 215 18.16 -13.36 -7.23
N LEU A 216 17.11 -13.74 -7.98
CA LEU A 216 16.67 -15.12 -8.11
C LEU A 216 17.17 -15.76 -9.40
N ILE A 217 17.48 -17.06 -9.32
CA ILE A 217 18.02 -17.80 -10.46
C ILE A 217 16.86 -18.32 -11.31
N LYS A 218 16.82 -17.90 -12.56
CA LYS A 218 15.88 -18.41 -13.54
C LYS A 218 16.30 -19.81 -14.00
N LYS A 219 15.37 -20.79 -13.95
CA LYS A 219 15.59 -22.07 -14.66
C LYS A 219 15.04 -21.96 -16.08
N SER A 220 15.90 -22.21 -17.07
CA SER A 220 15.43 -22.51 -18.42
C SER A 220 14.74 -23.88 -18.39
N LYS A 221 13.52 -23.98 -18.93
CA LYS A 221 12.93 -25.29 -19.23
C LYS A 221 13.85 -26.02 -20.22
N VAL A 222 14.26 -27.23 -19.85
CA VAL A 222 14.80 -28.24 -20.78
C VAL A 222 13.66 -28.73 -21.66
#